data_AF-F3CBA7-F1
#
_entry.id   AF-F3CBA7-F1
#
_cell.length_a   1.000
_cell.length_b   1.000
_cell.length_c   1.000
_cell.angle_alpha   90.00
_cell.angle_beta   90.00
_cell.angle_gamma   90.00
#
_symmetry.space_group_name_H-M   'P 1'
#
loop_
_entity.id
_entity.type
_entity.pdbx_description
1 polymer ?
#
loop_
_entity_poly.entity_id
_entity_poly.type
_entity_poly.pdbx_seq_one_letter_code
_entity_poly.pdbx_strand_id
1 'polypeptide(L)'
;AAQLNGNEFGNDLIKEIAKDDQLKDFLLIPSKDNGFDIEGLVVIGSRLLLGLRGPVLRGWAIVFEIEPELSKDSTDTLVLKKIGPDGRRYRKHFFELNGLGVRDLCISGDDLLILAGPTMELDGPVKVFRWHGGFAEEESVIFSDQLEIVMEVPFGQGVDHAEGMCIFGTGEQAGDELLIVYDVAAQRRKLGDTDVEADLFTPNQL
;
A
#
# COMPACT_ATOMS: atom_id res chain seq x y z
N ALA A 1 19.19 9.35 8.21
CA ALA A 1 17.98 8.75 8.83
C ALA A 1 18.31 7.32 9.22
N ALA A 2 17.63 6.75 10.22
CA ALA A 2 17.82 5.34 10.54
C ALA A 2 17.19 4.45 9.46
N GLN A 3 17.76 3.28 9.20
CA GLN A 3 17.30 2.36 8.14
C GLN A 3 17.43 0.90 8.56
N LEU A 4 16.67 0.01 7.93
CA LEU A 4 16.90 -1.43 8.08
C LEU A 4 18.30 -1.78 7.57
N ASN A 5 18.96 -2.71 8.25
CA ASN A 5 20.25 -3.21 7.80
C ASN A 5 20.12 -3.90 6.42
N GLY A 6 21.01 -3.53 5.50
CA GLY A 6 20.92 -3.94 4.10
C GLY A 6 22.07 -3.42 3.24
N ASN A 7 22.01 -3.73 1.96
CA ASN A 7 22.94 -3.29 0.92
C ASN A 7 22.18 -3.14 -0.41
N GLU A 8 22.91 -2.95 -1.51
CA GLU A 8 22.34 -2.78 -2.86
C GLU A 8 21.52 -3.98 -3.38
N PHE A 9 21.65 -5.16 -2.76
CA PHE A 9 20.94 -6.38 -3.17
C PHE A 9 19.75 -6.72 -2.26
N GLY A 10 19.55 -5.97 -1.17
CA GLY A 10 18.41 -6.17 -0.29
C GLY A 10 18.68 -5.79 1.16
N ASN A 11 17.65 -5.96 1.99
CA ASN A 11 17.68 -5.63 3.41
C ASN A 11 17.14 -6.79 4.24
N ASP A 12 17.09 -6.59 5.55
CA ASP A 12 16.59 -7.60 6.47
C ASP A 12 15.13 -8.01 6.23
N LEU A 13 14.27 -7.13 5.69
CA LEU A 13 12.91 -7.50 5.29
C LEU A 13 12.93 -8.49 4.12
N ILE A 14 13.71 -8.19 3.07
CA ILE A 14 13.87 -9.09 1.90
C ILE A 14 14.41 -10.47 2.31
N LYS A 15 15.36 -10.51 3.26
CA LYS A 15 15.89 -11.79 3.80
C LYS A 15 14.82 -12.61 4.53
N GLU A 16 13.87 -11.96 5.19
CA GLU A 16 12.77 -12.65 5.86
C GLU A 16 11.76 -13.18 4.83
N ILE A 17 11.43 -12.39 3.80
CA ILE A 17 10.52 -12.80 2.71
C ILE A 17 11.10 -13.95 1.89
N ALA A 18 12.44 -14.01 1.70
CA ALA A 18 13.11 -15.11 1.00
C ALA A 18 12.91 -16.49 1.67
N LYS A 19 12.43 -16.51 2.92
CA LYS A 19 12.10 -17.73 3.67
C LYS A 19 10.60 -18.08 3.61
N ASP A 20 9.78 -17.23 2.99
CA ASP A 20 8.33 -17.38 2.94
C ASP A 20 7.91 -18.20 1.73
N ASP A 21 7.34 -19.38 1.98
CA ASP A 21 6.95 -20.30 0.91
C ASP A 21 5.89 -19.73 -0.05
N GLN A 22 5.11 -18.74 0.37
CA GLN A 22 4.12 -18.11 -0.49
C GLN A 22 4.73 -16.99 -1.37
N LEU A 23 5.88 -16.43 -0.98
CA LEU A 23 6.37 -15.16 -1.54
C LEU A 23 7.80 -15.20 -2.09
N LYS A 24 8.64 -16.12 -1.63
CA LYS A 24 10.06 -16.18 -2.02
C LYS A 24 10.28 -16.18 -3.53
N ASP A 25 9.42 -16.86 -4.29
CA ASP A 25 9.57 -16.97 -5.74
C ASP A 25 9.22 -15.66 -6.46
N PHE A 26 8.41 -14.79 -5.84
CA PHE A 26 8.07 -13.47 -6.39
C PHE A 26 9.21 -12.45 -6.23
N LEU A 27 10.24 -12.74 -5.42
CA LEU A 27 11.47 -11.96 -5.38
C LEU A 27 12.34 -12.17 -6.63
N LEU A 28 12.08 -13.23 -7.39
CA LEU A 28 12.79 -13.55 -8.64
C LEU A 28 12.11 -12.96 -9.88
N ILE A 29 10.89 -12.44 -9.72
CA ILE A 29 10.09 -11.84 -10.79
C ILE A 29 10.32 -10.33 -10.77
N PRO A 30 10.49 -9.66 -11.93
CA PRO A 30 10.56 -8.21 -11.98
C PRO A 30 9.35 -7.56 -11.30
N SER A 31 9.57 -6.49 -10.54
CA SER A 31 8.48 -5.83 -9.79
C SER A 31 7.32 -5.42 -10.70
N LYS A 32 7.60 -4.93 -11.91
CA LYS A 32 6.58 -4.52 -12.90
C LYS A 32 5.80 -5.67 -13.53
N ASP A 33 6.25 -6.92 -13.36
CA ASP A 33 5.61 -8.15 -13.87
C ASP A 33 4.94 -8.97 -12.75
N ASN A 34 4.29 -8.30 -11.79
CA ASN A 34 3.68 -8.92 -10.59
C ASN A 34 4.71 -9.54 -9.62
N GLY A 35 5.98 -9.16 -9.72
CA GLY A 35 6.99 -9.44 -8.69
C GLY A 35 6.74 -8.66 -7.40
N PHE A 36 7.59 -8.88 -6.40
CA PHE A 36 7.49 -8.19 -5.12
C PHE A 36 7.68 -6.67 -5.28
N ASP A 37 6.65 -5.89 -4.94
CA ASP A 37 6.67 -4.44 -5.04
C ASP A 37 5.79 -3.78 -3.97
N ILE A 38 6.40 -2.86 -3.21
CA ILE A 38 5.73 -2.10 -2.16
C ILE A 38 5.46 -0.70 -2.71
N GLU A 39 4.20 -0.29 -2.75
CA GLU A 39 3.81 1.06 -3.18
C GLU A 39 3.06 1.79 -2.05
N GLY A 40 2.17 1.09 -1.34
CA GLY A 40 1.41 1.68 -0.25
C GLY A 40 2.15 1.64 1.10
N LEU A 41 2.01 2.70 1.89
CA LEU A 41 2.57 2.77 3.23
C LEU A 41 1.67 3.58 4.16
N VAL A 42 1.41 3.04 5.35
CA VAL A 42 0.80 3.84 6.41
C VAL A 42 1.32 3.44 7.80
N VAL A 43 1.35 4.40 8.72
CA VAL A 43 1.83 4.21 10.09
C VAL A 43 0.65 4.07 11.04
N ILE A 44 0.67 3.03 11.88
CA ILE A 44 -0.33 2.77 12.93
C ILE A 44 0.39 2.55 14.26
N GLY A 45 0.47 3.61 15.08
CA GLY A 45 1.25 3.57 16.33
C GLY A 45 2.74 3.35 16.03
N SER A 46 3.32 2.28 16.56
CA SER A 46 4.71 1.85 16.25
C SER A 46 4.83 0.97 15.01
N ARG A 47 3.71 0.54 14.43
CA ARG A 47 3.66 -0.40 13.31
C ARG A 47 3.59 0.34 11.98
N LEU A 48 4.12 -0.27 10.94
CA LEU A 48 3.94 0.16 9.56
C LEU A 48 3.18 -0.92 8.81
N LEU A 49 2.22 -0.49 8.01
CA LEU A 49 1.61 -1.30 6.98
C LEU A 49 2.25 -0.98 5.64
N LEU A 50 2.61 -2.03 4.90
CA LEU A 50 3.20 -1.95 3.57
C LEU A 50 2.27 -2.66 2.59
N GLY A 51 1.61 -1.88 1.75
CA GLY A 51 0.73 -2.38 0.70
C GLY A 51 1.53 -2.84 -0.50
N LEU A 52 1.30 -4.09 -0.91
CA LEU A 52 1.97 -4.63 -2.10
C LEU A 52 1.15 -4.36 -3.36
N ARG A 53 1.77 -3.72 -4.35
CA ARG A 53 1.25 -3.73 -5.73
C ARG A 53 1.32 -5.14 -6.28
N GLY A 54 2.45 -5.80 -6.05
CA GLY A 54 2.71 -7.16 -6.46
C GLY A 54 3.42 -7.94 -5.34
N PRO A 55 3.14 -9.23 -5.18
CA PRO A 55 2.26 -10.04 -6.02
C PRO A 55 0.78 -9.96 -5.64
N VAL A 56 -0.09 -10.08 -6.63
CA VAL A 56 -1.49 -10.46 -6.43
C VAL A 56 -1.66 -11.96 -6.72
N LEU A 57 -2.33 -12.66 -5.80
CA LEU A 57 -2.46 -14.12 -5.81
C LEU A 57 -3.92 -14.51 -5.97
N ARG A 58 -4.34 -14.93 -7.18
CA ARG A 58 -5.73 -15.39 -7.44
C ARG A 58 -6.81 -14.41 -6.95
N GLY A 59 -6.60 -13.12 -7.14
CA GLY A 59 -7.55 -12.08 -6.72
C GLY A 59 -7.20 -11.39 -5.40
N TRP A 60 -6.22 -11.91 -4.66
CA TRP A 60 -5.84 -11.43 -3.34
C TRP A 60 -4.63 -10.50 -3.40
N ALA A 61 -4.79 -9.30 -2.87
CA ALA A 61 -3.70 -8.39 -2.55
C ALA A 61 -3.13 -8.70 -1.16
N ILE A 62 -1.91 -8.22 -0.90
CA ILE A 62 -1.20 -8.47 0.35
C ILE A 62 -0.80 -7.13 0.96
N VAL A 63 -1.07 -7.00 2.25
CA VAL A 63 -0.54 -5.92 3.09
C VAL A 63 0.35 -6.56 4.15
N PHE A 64 1.59 -6.12 4.25
CA PHE A 64 2.47 -6.52 5.36
C PHE A 64 2.31 -5.58 6.52
N GLU A 65 2.28 -6.14 7.73
CA GLU A 65 2.50 -5.39 8.95
C GLU A 65 3.93 -5.68 9.44
N ILE A 66 4.69 -4.62 9.69
CA ILE A 66 6.02 -4.67 10.29
C ILE A 66 6.08 -3.74 11.49
N GLU A 67 6.98 -4.03 12.43
CA GLU A 67 7.23 -3.14 13.56
C GLU A 67 8.75 -2.90 13.71
N PRO A 68 9.27 -1.83 13.09
CA PRO A 68 10.67 -1.44 13.23
C PRO A 68 10.94 -0.86 14.62
N GLU A 69 12.12 -1.15 15.17
CA GLU A 69 12.66 -0.51 16.36
C GLU A 69 14.15 -0.18 16.16
N LEU A 70 14.65 0.82 16.88
CA LEU A 70 16.09 1.09 16.89
C LEU A 70 16.85 -0.10 17.48
N SER A 71 17.94 -0.49 16.83
CA SER A 71 18.89 -1.44 17.38
C SER A 71 19.44 -0.92 18.71
N LYS A 72 19.63 -1.80 19.69
CA LYS A 72 20.21 -1.41 21.00
C LYS A 72 21.65 -0.94 20.87
N ASP A 73 22.35 -1.40 19.84
CA ASP A 73 23.79 -1.19 19.63
C ASP A 73 24.09 -0.12 18.57
N SER A 74 23.07 0.57 18.05
CA SER A 74 23.23 1.58 16.99
C SER A 74 22.15 2.67 17.06
N THR A 75 22.52 3.89 16.67
CA THR A 75 21.59 5.04 16.60
C THR A 75 20.97 5.24 15.21
N ASP A 76 21.39 4.46 14.22
CA ASP A 76 21.02 4.63 12.80
C ASP A 76 20.54 3.32 12.14
N THR A 77 20.48 2.22 12.88
CA THR A 77 20.03 0.92 12.38
C THR A 77 18.70 0.55 13.01
N LEU A 78 17.73 0.22 12.16
CA LEU A 78 16.45 -0.36 12.55
C LEU A 78 16.51 -1.89 12.46
N VAL A 79 15.84 -2.56 13.39
CA VAL A 79 15.57 -4.00 13.36
C VAL A 79 14.07 -4.24 13.40
N LEU A 80 13.60 -5.33 12.78
CA LEU A 80 12.19 -5.69 12.77
C LEU A 80 11.83 -6.58 13.97
N LYS A 81 10.84 -6.21 14.76
CA LYS A 81 10.33 -7.06 15.85
C LYS A 81 9.71 -8.34 15.31
N LYS A 82 9.69 -9.37 16.15
CA LYS A 82 9.04 -10.66 15.86
C LYS A 82 7.56 -10.61 16.23
N ILE A 83 6.74 -10.11 15.31
CA ILE A 83 5.30 -9.93 15.54
C ILE A 83 4.44 -11.02 14.89
N GLY A 84 5.00 -11.75 13.92
CA GLY A 84 4.27 -12.78 13.17
C GLY A 84 4.37 -14.18 13.79
N PRO A 85 3.60 -15.13 13.23
CA PRO A 85 3.61 -16.52 13.67
C PRO A 85 5.02 -17.12 13.59
N ASP A 86 5.31 -18.05 14.51
CA ASP A 86 6.59 -18.75 14.62
C ASP A 86 7.82 -17.82 14.76
N GLY A 87 7.59 -16.61 15.28
CA GLY A 87 8.64 -15.60 15.49
C GLY A 87 9.08 -14.90 14.20
N ARG A 88 8.23 -14.91 13.16
CA ARG A 88 8.43 -14.14 11.93
C ARG A 88 8.44 -12.64 12.22
N ARG A 89 9.23 -11.89 11.44
CA ARG A 89 9.44 -10.45 11.64
C ARG A 89 8.40 -9.54 10.98
N TYR A 90 7.33 -10.12 10.46
CA TYR A 90 6.21 -9.44 9.84
C TYR A 90 4.97 -10.33 9.93
N ARG A 91 3.79 -9.72 9.77
CA ARG A 91 2.52 -10.39 9.52
C ARG A 91 2.06 -10.10 8.10
N LYS A 92 1.26 -11.00 7.53
CA LYS A 92 0.61 -10.82 6.23
C LYS A 92 -0.90 -10.73 6.42
N HIS A 93 -1.50 -9.75 5.77
CA HIS A 93 -2.95 -9.62 5.67
C HIS A 93 -3.33 -9.72 4.20
N PHE A 94 -4.31 -10.58 3.90
CA PHE A 94 -4.78 -10.80 2.54
C PHE A 94 -6.12 -10.07 2.36
N PHE A 95 -6.23 -9.32 1.26
CA PHE A 95 -7.44 -8.58 0.91
C PHE A 95 -7.95 -9.06 -0.45
N GLU A 96 -9.22 -9.46 -0.53
CA GLU A 96 -9.85 -9.86 -1.79
C GLU A 96 -10.21 -8.62 -2.63
N LEU A 97 -9.19 -7.99 -3.22
CA LEU A 97 -9.33 -6.79 -4.07
C LEU A 97 -9.65 -7.14 -5.53
N ASN A 98 -10.21 -8.32 -5.79
CA ASN A 98 -10.66 -8.79 -7.10
C ASN A 98 -9.57 -8.70 -8.20
N GLY A 99 -8.31 -8.97 -7.84
CA GLY A 99 -7.19 -8.97 -8.78
C GLY A 99 -6.41 -7.67 -8.85
N LEU A 100 -6.80 -6.65 -8.08
CA LEU A 100 -6.08 -5.38 -7.95
C LEU A 100 -5.00 -5.49 -6.87
N GLY A 101 -3.88 -4.83 -7.08
CA GLY A 101 -2.81 -4.64 -6.10
C GLY A 101 -2.95 -3.33 -5.35
N VAL A 102 -2.27 -3.18 -4.22
CA VAL A 102 -2.29 -1.95 -3.43
C VAL A 102 -1.37 -0.92 -4.06
N ARG A 103 -1.89 0.28 -4.27
CA ARG A 103 -1.19 1.47 -4.77
C ARG A 103 -0.78 2.39 -3.64
N ASP A 104 -1.72 2.68 -2.75
CA ASP A 104 -1.49 3.51 -1.59
C ASP A 104 -2.40 3.12 -0.42
N LEU A 105 -2.02 3.53 0.78
CA LEU A 105 -2.73 3.28 2.03
C LEU A 105 -2.92 4.59 2.78
N CYS A 106 -4.12 4.82 3.30
CA CYS A 106 -4.42 5.99 4.13
C CYS A 106 -5.32 5.60 5.30
N ILE A 107 -5.16 6.24 6.47
CA ILE A 107 -6.04 6.02 7.62
C ILE A 107 -7.08 7.13 7.68
N SER A 108 -8.35 6.74 7.78
CA SER A 108 -9.49 7.62 8.08
C SER A 108 -10.10 7.21 9.41
N GLY A 109 -9.87 8.00 10.47
CA GLY A 109 -10.27 7.59 11.82
C GLY A 109 -9.61 6.27 12.24
N ASP A 110 -10.42 5.23 12.45
CA ASP A 110 -9.98 3.87 12.80
C ASP A 110 -9.91 2.93 11.57
N ASP A 111 -10.31 3.42 10.39
CA ASP A 111 -10.46 2.63 9.18
C ASP A 111 -9.25 2.75 8.26
N LEU A 112 -9.00 1.68 7.50
CA LEU A 112 -8.00 1.68 6.44
C LEU A 112 -8.66 1.94 5.09
N LEU A 113 -8.19 2.98 4.42
CA LEU A 113 -8.44 3.22 3.00
C LEU A 113 -7.32 2.61 2.16
N ILE A 114 -7.70 1.88 1.12
CA ILE A 114 -6.79 1.20 0.20
C ILE A 114 -7.09 1.71 -1.21
N LEU A 115 -6.14 2.45 -1.79
CA LEU A 115 -6.14 2.69 -3.23
C LEU A 115 -5.63 1.42 -3.91
N ALA A 116 -6.43 0.85 -4.79
CA ALA A 116 -6.10 -0.41 -5.47
C ALA A 116 -6.25 -0.27 -6.99
N GLY A 117 -5.30 -0.85 -7.73
CA GLY A 117 -5.23 -0.77 -9.18
C GLY A 117 -4.56 -2.00 -9.82
N PRO A 118 -4.48 -2.08 -11.15
CA PRO A 118 -3.90 -3.22 -11.87
C PRO A 118 -2.44 -3.49 -11.47
N THR A 119 -2.01 -4.74 -11.33
CA THR A 119 -0.63 -5.01 -10.85
C THR A 119 0.47 -4.82 -11.89
N MET A 120 0.15 -4.56 -13.15
CA MET A 120 1.12 -4.40 -14.24
C MET A 120 0.83 -3.06 -14.94
N GLU A 121 1.60 -2.72 -15.98
CA GLU A 121 1.34 -1.56 -16.86
C GLU A 121 0.10 -1.80 -17.74
N LEU A 122 -1.04 -2.00 -17.09
CA LEU A 122 -2.33 -2.22 -17.71
C LEU A 122 -3.25 -1.06 -17.35
N ASP A 123 -3.99 -0.60 -18.34
CA ASP A 123 -5.19 0.18 -18.07
C ASP A 123 -6.23 -0.73 -17.43
N GLY A 124 -6.87 -0.27 -16.35
CA GLY A 124 -7.87 -1.07 -15.68
C GLY A 124 -8.49 -0.38 -14.47
N PRO A 125 -9.46 -1.06 -13.83
CA PRO A 125 -10.21 -0.49 -12.72
C PRO A 125 -9.30 -0.02 -11.60
N VAL A 126 -9.55 1.20 -11.14
CA VAL A 126 -8.94 1.76 -9.94
C VAL A 126 -10.05 2.04 -8.92
N LYS A 127 -9.85 1.59 -7.69
CA LYS A 127 -10.87 1.68 -6.63
C LYS A 127 -10.26 2.12 -5.32
N VAL A 128 -11.03 2.87 -4.54
CA VAL A 128 -10.74 3.11 -3.13
C VAL A 128 -11.64 2.18 -2.32
N PHE A 129 -11.02 1.25 -1.59
CA PHE A 129 -11.70 0.38 -0.64
C PHE A 129 -11.55 0.94 0.77
N ARG A 130 -12.58 0.77 1.59
CA ARG A 130 -12.52 0.96 3.05
C ARG A 130 -12.66 -0.40 3.72
N TRP A 131 -11.71 -0.69 4.61
CA TRP A 131 -11.82 -1.76 5.56
C TRP A 131 -12.10 -1.19 6.95
N HIS A 132 -13.27 -1.54 7.47
CA HIS A 132 -13.74 -1.11 8.78
C HIS A 132 -13.11 -1.95 9.89
N GLY A 133 -12.69 -1.27 10.95
CA GLY A 133 -12.16 -1.94 12.15
C GLY A 133 -10.68 -2.25 12.04
N GLY A 134 -9.88 -1.48 12.79
CA GLY A 134 -8.43 -1.47 12.73
C GLY A 134 -7.73 -2.83 12.89
N PHE A 135 -6.43 -2.83 12.57
CA PHE A 135 -5.61 -4.04 12.50
C PHE A 135 -5.56 -4.80 13.83
N ALA A 136 -6.07 -6.03 13.79
CA ALA A 136 -5.97 -7.01 14.86
C ALA A 136 -4.51 -7.36 15.20
N GLU A 137 -4.29 -8.03 16.32
CA GLU A 137 -2.97 -8.52 16.72
C GLU A 137 -2.54 -9.79 15.96
N GLU A 138 -3.28 -10.22 14.94
CA GLU A 138 -3.05 -11.47 14.21
C GLU A 138 -3.16 -11.28 12.70
N GLU A 139 -2.55 -12.19 11.93
CA GLU A 139 -2.72 -12.26 10.47
C GLU A 139 -4.20 -12.41 10.10
N SER A 140 -4.64 -11.75 9.02
CA SER A 140 -6.06 -11.67 8.65
C SER A 140 -6.29 -11.95 7.17
N VAL A 141 -7.46 -12.50 6.86
CA VAL A 141 -7.96 -12.68 5.49
C VAL A 141 -9.29 -11.95 5.40
N ILE A 142 -9.34 -10.91 4.57
CA ILE A 142 -10.46 -10.00 4.43
C ILE A 142 -11.13 -10.25 3.08
N PHE A 143 -12.36 -10.75 3.13
CA PHE A 143 -13.16 -11.04 1.95
C PHE A 143 -13.83 -9.78 1.39
N SER A 144 -14.22 -9.84 0.13
CA SER A 144 -14.83 -8.72 -0.60
C SER A 144 -16.13 -8.20 0.03
N ASP A 145 -16.88 -9.03 0.73
CA ASP A 145 -18.11 -8.64 1.46
C ASP A 145 -17.84 -7.89 2.78
N GLN A 146 -16.59 -7.88 3.23
CA GLN A 146 -16.11 -7.11 4.39
C GLN A 146 -15.50 -5.76 3.98
N LEU A 147 -15.45 -5.46 2.69
CA LEU A 147 -14.87 -4.25 2.13
C LEU A 147 -15.96 -3.36 1.55
N GLU A 148 -15.94 -2.10 1.95
CA GLU A 148 -16.75 -1.06 1.32
C GLU A 148 -15.98 -0.49 0.12
N ILE A 149 -16.65 -0.32 -1.03
CA ILE A 149 -16.10 0.46 -2.13
C ILE A 149 -16.52 1.91 -1.92
N VAL A 150 -15.57 2.74 -1.51
CA VAL A 150 -15.80 4.17 -1.28
C VAL A 150 -16.03 4.89 -2.60
N MET A 151 -15.20 4.58 -3.61
CA MET A 151 -15.35 5.14 -4.96
C MET A 151 -14.57 4.33 -6.00
N GLU A 152 -14.95 4.50 -7.27
CA GLU A 152 -14.14 4.14 -8.42
C GLU A 152 -13.42 5.40 -8.92
N VAL A 153 -12.10 5.31 -9.09
CA VAL A 153 -11.28 6.43 -9.56
C VAL A 153 -11.27 6.40 -11.10
N PRO A 154 -11.60 7.51 -11.78
CA PRO A 154 -11.52 7.56 -13.24
C PRO A 154 -10.09 7.31 -13.73
N PHE A 155 -9.96 6.48 -14.76
CA PHE A 155 -8.70 6.21 -15.46
C PHE A 155 -8.92 6.31 -16.98
N GLY A 156 -7.84 6.57 -17.72
CA GLY A 156 -7.84 6.63 -19.17
C GLY A 156 -7.05 5.49 -19.81
N GLN A 157 -6.98 5.50 -21.14
CA GLN A 157 -6.11 4.59 -21.88
C GLN A 157 -4.68 5.17 -21.91
N GLY A 158 -3.75 4.50 -21.24
CA GLY A 158 -2.35 4.90 -21.08
C GLY A 158 -2.15 6.19 -20.28
N VAL A 159 -3.16 6.65 -19.55
CA VAL A 159 -3.12 7.90 -18.78
C VAL A 159 -4.00 7.83 -17.53
N ASP A 160 -3.77 8.76 -16.60
CA ASP A 160 -4.51 8.92 -15.34
C ASP A 160 -4.49 7.65 -14.48
N HIS A 161 -3.32 7.02 -14.39
CA HIS A 161 -3.06 5.92 -13.47
C HIS A 161 -2.85 6.48 -12.07
N ALA A 162 -3.84 6.28 -11.19
CA ALA A 162 -3.78 6.77 -9.82
C ALA A 162 -2.76 5.97 -9.01
N GLU A 163 -1.90 6.66 -8.30
CA GLU A 163 -0.78 6.06 -7.57
C GLU A 163 -0.69 6.52 -6.11
N GLY A 164 -1.20 7.71 -5.78
CA GLY A 164 -1.17 8.23 -4.41
C GLY A 164 -2.51 8.77 -3.97
N MET A 165 -2.79 8.64 -2.68
CA MET A 165 -4.03 9.07 -2.04
C MET A 165 -3.79 9.59 -0.63
N CYS A 166 -4.40 10.72 -0.28
CA CYS A 166 -4.48 11.13 1.11
C CYS A 166 -5.80 11.82 1.42
N ILE A 167 -6.19 11.79 2.69
CA ILE A 167 -7.28 12.64 3.19
C ILE A 167 -6.80 14.08 3.13
N PHE A 168 -7.58 14.90 2.44
CA PHE A 168 -7.34 16.31 2.28
C PHE A 168 -8.29 17.08 3.20
N GLY A 169 -7.74 18.03 3.95
CA GLY A 169 -8.49 18.91 4.82
C GLY A 169 -7.88 20.30 4.83
N THR A 170 -8.73 21.32 4.97
CA THR A 170 -8.27 22.71 5.10
C THR A 170 -8.10 23.03 6.59
N GLY A 171 -6.86 23.02 7.09
CA GLY A 171 -6.52 23.46 8.45
C GLY A 171 -6.51 22.33 9.51
N GLU A 172 -7.07 22.60 10.70
CA GLU A 172 -7.01 21.71 11.89
C GLU A 172 -8.07 20.59 11.90
N GLN A 173 -8.97 20.55 10.91
CA GLN A 173 -9.99 19.50 10.79
C GLN A 173 -9.57 18.50 9.72
N ALA A 174 -9.65 17.20 10.06
CA ALA A 174 -9.65 16.16 9.04
C ALA A 174 -10.79 16.48 8.06
N GLY A 175 -10.47 16.60 6.78
CA GLY A 175 -11.48 16.92 5.76
C GLY A 175 -12.19 15.66 5.27
N ASP A 176 -13.35 15.87 4.68
CA ASP A 176 -14.15 14.83 4.03
C ASP A 176 -13.82 14.77 2.53
N GLU A 177 -12.56 14.99 2.18
CA GLU A 177 -12.08 15.02 0.80
C GLU A 177 -10.89 14.06 0.62
N LEU A 178 -10.81 13.41 -0.54
CA LEU A 178 -9.66 12.60 -0.93
C LEU A 178 -8.90 13.30 -2.06
N LEU A 179 -7.63 13.62 -1.80
CA LEU A 179 -6.69 14.01 -2.84
C LEU A 179 -6.12 12.76 -3.48
N ILE A 180 -6.22 12.65 -4.81
CA ILE A 180 -5.64 11.57 -5.59
C ILE A 180 -4.69 12.13 -6.65
N VAL A 181 -3.48 11.56 -6.70
CA VAL A 181 -2.43 11.91 -7.66
C VAL A 181 -2.14 10.75 -8.62
N TYR A 182 -1.57 11.10 -9.77
CA TYR A 182 -1.39 10.20 -10.91
C TYR A 182 0.06 10.17 -11.37
N ASP A 183 0.61 8.98 -11.62
CA ASP A 183 1.96 8.83 -12.19
C ASP A 183 1.95 9.15 -13.69
N VAL A 184 1.10 8.47 -14.46
CA VAL A 184 0.93 8.72 -15.89
C VAL A 184 -0.14 9.78 -16.15
N ALA A 185 0.03 10.99 -15.60
CA ALA A 185 -0.95 12.05 -15.73
C ALA A 185 -1.23 12.40 -17.21
N ALA A 186 -2.50 12.49 -17.60
CA ALA A 186 -2.87 12.90 -18.96
C ALA A 186 -2.37 14.30 -19.30
N GLN A 187 -2.14 14.59 -20.58
CA GLN A 187 -1.61 15.88 -21.02
C GLN A 187 -2.46 17.08 -20.54
N ARG A 188 -3.78 16.91 -20.39
CA ARG A 188 -4.68 17.95 -19.89
C ARG A 188 -4.40 18.38 -18.45
N ARG A 189 -3.78 17.50 -17.64
CA ARG A 189 -3.39 17.78 -16.25
C ARG A 189 -2.04 18.48 -16.14
N LYS A 190 -1.23 18.48 -17.20
CA LYS A 190 0.11 19.06 -17.18
C LYS A 190 0.03 20.55 -17.52
N LEU A 191 0.37 21.39 -16.55
CA LEU A 191 0.36 22.84 -16.67
C LEU A 191 1.80 23.35 -16.78
N GLY A 192 2.22 23.70 -17.99
CA GLY A 192 3.62 24.06 -18.23
C GLY A 192 4.57 22.86 -18.05
N ASP A 193 5.79 23.14 -17.58
CA ASP A 193 6.88 22.15 -17.56
C ASP A 193 6.99 21.38 -16.23
N THR A 194 6.43 21.92 -15.14
CA THR A 194 6.67 21.41 -13.78
C THR A 194 5.42 21.11 -12.97
N ASP A 195 4.24 21.50 -13.45
CA ASP A 195 3.03 21.45 -12.64
C ASP A 195 2.07 20.39 -13.19
N VAL A 196 1.43 19.66 -12.27
CA VAL A 196 0.44 18.62 -12.58
C VAL A 196 -0.77 18.79 -11.68
N GLU A 197 -1.96 18.79 -12.28
CA GLU A 197 -3.23 18.81 -11.56
C GLU A 197 -3.59 17.43 -10.99
N ALA A 198 -3.95 17.42 -9.72
CA ALA A 198 -4.51 16.29 -8.99
C ALA A 198 -6.03 16.46 -8.82
N ASP A 199 -6.74 15.36 -8.55
CA ASP A 199 -8.17 15.41 -8.32
C ASP A 199 -8.48 15.41 -6.82
N LEU A 200 -9.46 16.22 -6.45
CA LEU A 200 -10.03 16.26 -5.11
C LEU A 200 -11.46 15.71 -5.18
N PHE A 201 -11.68 14.57 -4.54
CA PHE A 201 -12.98 13.90 -4.52
C PHE A 201 -13.69 14.17 -3.20
N THR A 202 -15.02 14.26 -3.24
CA THR A 202 -15.92 14.29 -2.08
C THR A 202 -16.76 13.01 -2.09
N PRO A 203 -16.23 11.88 -1.59
CA PRO A 203 -17.01 10.66 -1.44
C PRO A 203 -18.17 10.91 -0.48
N ASN A 204 -19.30 10.25 -0.70
CA ASN A 204 -20.49 10.47 0.13
C ASN A 204 -20.28 10.07 1.61
N GLN A 205 -19.22 9.32 1.94
CA GLN A 205 -18.81 8.93 3.30
C GLN A 205 -17.28 8.72 3.36
N LEU A 206 -16.55 9.55 4.12
CA LEU A 206 -15.10 9.42 4.39
C LEU A 206 -14.79 8.97 5.82
#